data_AF-A0A1C7IER0-F1
#
_entry.id   AF-A0A1C7IER0-F1
#
_cell.length_a   1.000
_cell.length_b   1.000
_cell.length_c   1.000
_cell.angle_alpha   90.00
_cell.angle_beta   90.00
_cell.angle_gamma   90.00
#
_symmetry.space_group_name_H-M   'P 1'
#
loop_
_entity.id
_entity.type
_entity.pdbx_description
1 polymer ?
#
loop_
_entity_poly.entity_id
_entity_poly.type
_entity_poly.pdbx_seq_one_letter_code
_entity_poly.pdbx_strand_id
1 'polypeptide(L)'
;MSYSEWHTYGYGICVSDITDESVERLQKLISLAPEYQKKIQEWLDESEISEPAYEDYLEFDQDYMLGLATILKEVILEAEDIDLVACDSHDGTDYLLYVPDYPWNMGKHRQLMTEEAVAGLFRKYVSILTDEAIEIDYQSVENGG
;
A
#
# COMPACT_ATOMS: atom_id res chain seq x y z
N MET A 1 31.54 2.13 0.15
CA MET A 1 30.08 2.04 -0.04
C MET A 1 29.64 0.78 0.69
N SER A 2 28.98 0.90 1.83
CA SER A 2 28.35 -0.25 2.49
C SER A 2 27.06 -0.54 1.74
N TYR A 3 26.92 -1.76 1.21
CA TYR A 3 25.60 -2.24 0.81
C TYR A 3 24.77 -2.42 2.09
N SER A 4 23.60 -1.79 2.15
CA SER A 4 22.60 -2.06 3.17
C SER A 4 21.63 -3.09 2.59
N GLU A 5 21.82 -4.34 2.96
CA GLU A 5 20.84 -5.40 2.71
C GLU A 5 19.68 -5.21 3.68
N TRP A 6 18.46 -5.28 3.18
CA TRP A 6 17.25 -5.33 4.00
C TRP A 6 16.43 -6.55 3.59
N HIS A 7 15.73 -7.11 4.57
CA HIS A 7 14.89 -8.27 4.41
C HIS A 7 13.62 -8.03 5.24
N THR A 8 12.47 -8.03 4.58
CA THR A 8 11.17 -7.78 5.18
C THR A 8 10.31 -9.02 5.03
N TYR A 9 9.85 -9.54 6.16
CA TYR A 9 8.96 -10.68 6.21
C TYR A 9 7.58 -10.24 6.72
N GLY A 10 6.54 -10.62 6.01
CA GLY A 10 5.17 -10.31 6.41
C GLY A 10 4.14 -11.12 5.64
N TYR A 11 2.88 -11.00 6.05
CA TYR A 11 1.76 -11.61 5.36
C TYR A 11 1.02 -10.54 4.55
N GLY A 12 0.86 -10.74 3.25
CA GLY A 12 0.35 -9.67 2.40
C GLY A 12 0.21 -10.04 0.93
N ILE A 13 0.23 -9.02 0.07
CA ILE A 13 -0.04 -9.14 -1.36
C ILE A 13 1.07 -8.52 -2.21
N CYS A 14 1.22 -9.06 -3.41
CA CYS A 14 1.89 -8.39 -4.51
C CYS A 14 0.95 -7.33 -5.09
N VAL A 15 1.34 -6.07 -5.03
CA VAL A 15 0.55 -4.94 -5.54
C VAL A 15 0.71 -4.83 -7.06
N SER A 16 1.86 -5.23 -7.60
CA SER A 16 2.09 -5.27 -9.05
C SER A 16 1.21 -6.29 -9.80
N ASP A 17 0.60 -7.25 -9.10
CA ASP A 17 -0.40 -8.16 -9.70
C ASP A 17 -1.73 -7.43 -10.00
N ILE A 18 -1.95 -6.25 -9.41
CA ILE A 18 -3.11 -5.40 -9.71
C ILE A 18 -2.85 -4.67 -11.04
N THR A 19 -3.32 -5.28 -12.13
CA THR A 19 -3.15 -4.72 -13.49
C THR A 19 -4.32 -3.80 -13.93
N ASP A 20 -5.36 -3.66 -13.11
CA ASP A 20 -6.55 -2.86 -13.44
C ASP A 20 -6.32 -1.37 -13.10
N GLU A 21 -5.82 -0.61 -14.08
CA GLU A 21 -5.49 0.82 -13.98
C GLU A 21 -6.73 1.74 -14.09
N SER A 22 -7.75 1.47 -13.27
CA SER A 22 -8.99 2.27 -13.26
C SER A 22 -8.91 3.46 -12.31
N VAL A 23 -8.84 4.68 -12.87
CA VAL A 23 -8.86 5.93 -12.10
C VAL A 23 -10.11 6.05 -11.23
N GLU A 24 -11.28 5.64 -11.72
CA GLU A 24 -12.53 5.69 -10.95
C GLU A 24 -12.47 4.81 -9.69
N ARG A 25 -11.90 3.60 -9.82
CA ARG A 25 -11.71 2.69 -8.69
C ARG A 25 -10.67 3.22 -7.70
N LEU A 26 -9.60 3.80 -8.20
CA LEU A 26 -8.57 4.44 -7.38
C LEU A 26 -9.13 5.63 -6.59
N GLN A 27 -9.88 6.52 -7.23
CA GLN A 27 -10.56 7.63 -6.54
C GLN A 27 -11.55 7.13 -5.49
N LYS A 28 -12.27 6.04 -5.78
CA LYS A 28 -13.17 5.41 -4.81
C LYS A 28 -12.41 4.86 -3.61
N LEU A 29 -11.25 4.25 -3.81
CA LEU A 29 -10.37 3.82 -2.73
C LEU A 29 -9.92 5.01 -1.87
N ILE A 30 -9.39 6.05 -2.52
CA ILE A 30 -8.89 7.26 -1.84
C ILE A 30 -10.01 7.97 -1.07
N SER A 31 -11.26 7.92 -1.56
CA SER A 31 -12.41 8.51 -0.85
C SER A 31 -12.72 7.89 0.52
N LEU A 32 -12.15 6.72 0.83
CA LEU A 32 -12.25 6.10 2.16
C LEU A 32 -11.36 6.78 3.21
N ALA A 33 -10.40 7.60 2.78
CA ALA A 33 -9.42 8.29 3.60
C ALA A 33 -9.44 9.80 3.29
N PRO A 34 -10.39 10.57 3.88
CA PRO A 34 -10.59 11.98 3.56
C PRO A 34 -9.39 12.89 3.86
N GLU A 35 -8.58 12.61 4.89
CA GLU A 35 -7.38 13.40 5.18
C GLU A 35 -6.30 13.14 4.12
N TYR A 36 -6.06 11.88 3.76
CA TYR A 36 -5.15 11.48 2.71
C TYR A 36 -5.59 12.02 1.33
N GLN A 37 -6.89 11.91 1.01
CA GLN A 37 -7.48 12.50 -0.20
C GLN A 37 -7.19 13.99 -0.32
N LYS A 38 -7.30 14.74 0.79
CA LYS A 38 -7.01 16.17 0.81
C LYS A 38 -5.54 16.46 0.49
N LYS A 39 -4.61 15.67 1.04
CA LYS A 39 -3.16 15.81 0.77
C LYS A 39 -2.85 15.57 -0.71
N ILE A 40 -3.43 14.51 -1.30
CA ILE A 40 -3.27 14.23 -2.74
C ILE A 40 -3.82 15.39 -3.57
N GLN A 41 -5.02 15.88 -3.25
CA GLN A 41 -5.62 16.98 -4.01
C GLN A 41 -4.79 18.26 -3.91
N GLU A 42 -4.27 18.59 -2.73
CA GLU A 42 -3.37 19.74 -2.53
C GLU A 42 -2.10 19.60 -3.39
N TRP A 43 -1.51 18.40 -3.46
CA TRP A 43 -0.33 18.14 -4.30
C TRP A 43 -0.63 18.22 -5.80
N LEU A 44 -1.79 17.72 -6.24
CA LEU A 44 -2.25 17.83 -7.63
C LEU A 44 -2.49 19.29 -8.02
N ASP A 45 -3.09 20.08 -7.13
CA ASP A 45 -3.33 21.51 -7.32
C ASP A 45 -1.99 22.28 -7.41
N GLU A 46 -1.01 21.96 -6.56
CA GLU A 46 0.35 22.52 -6.60
C GLU A 46 1.11 22.14 -7.88
N SER A 47 0.85 20.95 -8.40
CA SER A 47 1.46 20.44 -9.64
C SER A 47 0.76 20.94 -10.92
N GLU A 48 -0.28 21.78 -10.78
CA GLU A 48 -1.11 22.30 -11.86
C GLU A 48 -1.80 21.19 -12.70
N ILE A 49 -2.04 20.02 -12.10
CA ILE A 49 -2.68 18.87 -12.75
C ILE A 49 -4.21 19.01 -12.62
N SER A 50 -4.86 19.40 -13.72
CA SER A 50 -6.32 19.63 -13.74
C SER A 50 -7.15 18.38 -14.05
N GLU A 51 -6.57 17.40 -14.74
CA GLU A 51 -7.19 16.12 -15.07
C GLU A 51 -6.21 14.98 -14.72
N PRO A 52 -6.18 14.52 -13.45
CA PRO A 52 -5.23 13.52 -13.01
C PRO A 52 -5.52 12.15 -13.66
N ALA A 53 -4.50 11.62 -14.32
CA ALA A 53 -4.45 10.25 -14.80
C ALA A 53 -4.05 9.29 -13.68
N TYR A 54 -4.14 7.98 -13.95
CA TYR A 54 -3.77 6.95 -12.97
C TYR A 54 -2.32 7.09 -12.50
N GLU A 55 -1.40 7.35 -13.43
CA GLU A 55 0.03 7.56 -13.17
C GLU A 55 0.29 8.76 -12.24
N ASP A 56 -0.44 9.86 -12.41
CA ASP A 56 -0.28 11.07 -11.57
C ASP A 56 -0.52 10.77 -10.08
N TYR A 57 -1.43 9.85 -9.77
CA TYR A 57 -1.66 9.42 -8.39
C TYR A 57 -0.50 8.58 -7.84
N LEU A 58 0.13 7.75 -8.68
CA LEU A 58 1.28 6.93 -8.28
C LEU A 58 2.52 7.79 -8.01
N GLU A 59 2.68 8.89 -8.76
CA GLU A 59 3.79 9.84 -8.59
C GLU A 59 3.71 10.68 -7.31
N PHE A 60 2.58 10.63 -6.59
CA PHE A 60 2.44 11.31 -5.30
C PHE A 60 3.49 10.83 -4.28
N ASP A 61 3.82 9.54 -4.28
CA ASP A 61 4.89 8.98 -3.43
C ASP A 61 6.28 9.28 -4.02
N GLN A 62 6.79 10.47 -3.71
CA GLN A 62 8.13 10.88 -4.17
C GLN A 62 9.26 10.37 -3.28
N ASP A 63 8.96 9.83 -2.09
CA ASP A 63 9.96 9.39 -1.13
C ASP A 63 10.48 7.99 -1.48
N TYR A 64 9.55 7.06 -1.75
CA TYR A 64 9.86 5.67 -2.02
C TYR A 64 9.44 5.21 -3.41
N MET A 65 8.58 5.96 -4.10
CA MET A 65 8.08 5.63 -5.44
C MET A 65 7.43 4.25 -5.52
N LEU A 66 6.70 3.85 -4.47
CA LEU A 66 5.99 2.56 -4.39
C LEU A 66 4.53 2.66 -4.86
N GLY A 67 4.14 3.85 -5.35
CA GLY A 67 2.86 4.12 -6.01
C GLY A 67 1.65 3.57 -5.26
N LEU A 68 1.01 2.54 -5.86
CA LEU A 68 -0.24 1.98 -5.37
C LEU A 68 -0.09 1.33 -3.99
N ALA A 69 1.08 0.78 -3.67
CA ALA A 69 1.33 0.17 -2.36
C ALA A 69 1.27 1.23 -1.24
N THR A 70 1.83 2.41 -1.49
CA THR A 70 1.78 3.54 -0.56
C THR A 70 0.36 4.08 -0.42
N ILE A 71 -0.39 4.22 -1.52
CA ILE A 71 -1.80 4.65 -1.46
C ILE A 71 -2.62 3.68 -0.60
N LEU A 72 -2.50 2.37 -0.84
CA LEU A 72 -3.22 1.36 -0.06
C LEU A 72 -2.83 1.38 1.42
N LYS A 73 -1.54 1.52 1.73
CA LYS A 73 -1.05 1.65 3.09
C LYS A 73 -1.71 2.83 3.81
N GLU A 74 -1.64 4.02 3.23
CA GLU A 74 -2.15 5.25 3.86
C GLU A 74 -3.68 5.22 4.01
N VAL A 75 -4.39 4.70 2.99
CA VAL A 75 -5.85 4.55 3.07
C VAL A 75 -6.26 3.58 4.18
N ILE A 76 -5.58 2.44 4.30
CA ILE A 76 -5.88 1.44 5.33
C ILE A 76 -5.54 1.98 6.73
N LEU A 77 -4.42 2.70 6.85
CA LEU A 77 -4.01 3.33 8.09
C LEU A 77 -5.05 4.35 8.56
N GLU A 78 -5.53 5.23 7.68
CA GLU A 78 -6.54 6.23 8.05
C GLU A 78 -7.91 5.58 8.34
N ALA A 79 -8.33 4.61 7.52
CA ALA A 79 -9.69 4.05 7.60
C ALA A 79 -9.86 3.00 8.71
N GLU A 80 -8.84 2.22 9.03
CA GLU A 80 -8.92 1.08 9.97
C GLU A 80 -7.92 1.17 11.14
N ASP A 81 -7.05 2.19 11.15
CA ASP A 81 -5.95 2.36 12.11
C ASP A 81 -5.01 1.15 12.14
N ILE A 82 -4.70 0.57 10.98
CA ILE A 82 -3.80 -0.59 10.84
C ILE A 82 -2.57 -0.16 10.06
N ASP A 83 -1.39 -0.31 10.66
CA ASP A 83 -0.12 -0.02 10.02
C ASP A 83 0.34 -1.19 9.14
N LEU A 84 0.77 -0.86 7.92
CA LEU A 84 1.25 -1.79 6.90
C LEU A 84 2.58 -1.30 6.34
N VAL A 85 3.37 -2.22 5.81
CA VAL A 85 4.66 -1.91 5.19
C VAL A 85 4.54 -2.08 3.68
N ALA A 86 4.67 -0.96 2.96
CA ALA A 86 4.88 -0.98 1.52
C ALA A 86 6.39 -1.13 1.24
N CYS A 87 6.76 -2.04 0.34
CA CYS A 87 8.16 -2.27 -0.05
C CYS A 87 8.27 -2.93 -1.43
N ASP A 88 9.38 -2.73 -2.12
CA ASP A 88 9.69 -3.31 -3.43
C ASP A 88 10.74 -4.43 -3.33
N SER A 89 10.61 -5.48 -4.13
CA SER A 89 11.67 -6.48 -4.28
C SER A 89 12.82 -5.95 -5.14
N HIS A 90 13.98 -6.60 -5.12
CA HIS A 90 15.08 -6.36 -6.06
C HIS A 90 14.65 -6.25 -7.54
N ASP A 91 13.64 -7.02 -7.96
CA ASP A 91 13.12 -7.03 -9.33
C ASP A 91 12.15 -5.87 -9.65
N GLY A 92 11.94 -4.93 -8.71
CA GLY A 92 11.01 -3.81 -8.87
C GLY A 92 9.54 -4.19 -8.76
N THR A 93 9.24 -5.32 -8.11
CA THR A 93 7.86 -5.74 -7.79
C THR A 93 7.44 -5.16 -6.45
N ASP A 94 6.30 -4.48 -6.40
CA ASP A 94 5.79 -3.81 -5.21
C ASP A 94 4.92 -4.74 -4.37
N TYR A 95 5.11 -4.69 -3.05
CA TYR A 95 4.40 -5.49 -2.07
C TYR A 95 3.81 -4.61 -0.97
N LEU A 96 2.70 -5.08 -0.41
CA LEU A 96 2.10 -4.50 0.79
C LEU A 96 1.91 -5.59 1.84
N LEU A 97 2.62 -5.45 2.96
CA LEU A 97 2.79 -6.49 3.96
C LEU A 97 2.29 -6.07 5.34
N TYR A 98 1.63 -7.01 6.02
CA TYR A 98 1.39 -6.93 7.46
C TYR A 98 2.53 -7.65 8.20
N VAL A 99 3.32 -6.89 8.95
CA VAL A 99 4.55 -7.36 9.60
C VAL A 99 4.37 -7.47 11.12
N PRO A 100 5.08 -8.38 11.81
CA PRO A 100 5.08 -8.42 13.26
C PRO A 100 5.73 -7.15 13.84
N ASP A 101 5.10 -6.57 14.85
CA ASP A 101 5.61 -5.38 15.53
C ASP A 101 6.18 -5.72 16.92
N TYR A 102 7.11 -4.88 17.38
CA TYR A 102 7.76 -5.07 18.67
C TYR A 102 6.82 -4.74 19.84
N PRO A 103 6.98 -5.43 20.99
CA PRO A 103 6.14 -5.19 22.17
C PRO A 103 6.06 -3.75 22.68
N TRP A 104 7.08 -2.93 22.46
CA TRP A 104 7.10 -1.50 22.88
C TRP A 104 6.43 -0.55 21.87
N ASN A 105 6.08 -1.02 20.68
CA ASN A 105 5.24 -0.29 19.72
C ASN A 105 3.77 -0.74 19.79
N MET A 106 3.48 -1.84 20.50
CA MET A 106 2.12 -2.33 20.70
C MET A 106 1.23 -1.23 21.31
N GLY A 107 0.10 -0.98 20.65
CA GLY A 107 -0.88 0.04 21.06
C GLY A 107 -0.79 1.37 20.32
N LYS A 108 0.14 1.54 19.37
CA LYS A 108 0.13 2.68 18.43
C LYS A 108 -1.00 2.59 17.41
N HIS A 109 -1.20 1.38 16.88
CA HIS A 109 -2.19 1.07 15.85
C HIS A 109 -2.93 -0.22 16.23
N ARG A 110 -4.10 -0.41 15.66
CA ARG A 110 -4.88 -1.65 15.76
C ARG A 110 -4.10 -2.82 15.16
N GLN A 111 -3.99 -3.88 15.94
CA GLN A 111 -3.34 -5.12 15.51
C GLN A 111 -4.38 -6.20 15.21
N LEU A 112 -4.23 -6.83 14.05
CA LEU A 112 -4.93 -8.04 13.69
C LEU A 112 -4.18 -9.25 14.24
N MET A 113 -4.93 -10.15 14.88
CA MET A 113 -4.38 -11.28 15.62
C MET A 113 -4.51 -12.62 14.88
N THR A 114 -5.15 -12.63 13.70
CA THR A 114 -5.34 -13.85 12.89
C THR A 114 -5.06 -13.58 11.42
N GLU A 115 -4.57 -14.60 10.72
CA GLU A 115 -4.29 -14.56 9.28
C GLU A 115 -5.56 -14.27 8.46
N GLU A 116 -6.71 -14.84 8.86
CA GLU A 116 -7.97 -14.61 8.16
C GLU A 116 -8.46 -13.17 8.29
N ALA A 117 -8.16 -12.51 9.41
CA ALA A 117 -8.50 -11.10 9.59
C ALA A 117 -7.65 -10.22 8.66
N VAL A 118 -6.36 -10.52 8.54
CA VAL A 118 -5.44 -9.81 7.63
C VAL A 118 -5.82 -10.08 6.17
N ALA A 119 -6.09 -11.34 5.81
CA ALA A 119 -6.55 -11.68 4.46
C ALA A 119 -7.90 -11.02 4.13
N GLY A 120 -8.82 -10.96 5.10
CA GLY A 120 -10.10 -10.26 4.95
C GLY A 120 -9.93 -8.76 4.73
N LEU A 121 -8.96 -8.13 5.41
CA LEU A 121 -8.59 -6.74 5.19
C LEU A 121 -8.11 -6.51 3.76
N PHE A 122 -7.11 -7.27 3.31
CA PHE A 122 -6.59 -7.14 1.94
C PHE A 122 -7.68 -7.37 0.90
N ARG A 123 -8.49 -8.43 1.02
CA ARG A 123 -9.60 -8.69 0.09
C ARG A 123 -10.60 -7.54 0.01
N LYS A 124 -10.93 -6.91 1.14
CA LYS A 124 -11.86 -5.78 1.17
C LYS A 124 -11.36 -4.63 0.31
N TYR A 125 -10.10 -4.23 0.46
CA TYR A 125 -9.53 -3.11 -0.27
C TYR A 125 -9.15 -3.46 -1.72
N VAL A 126 -8.58 -4.63 -1.95
CA VAL A 126 -8.27 -5.14 -3.30
C VAL A 126 -9.52 -5.25 -4.16
N SER A 127 -10.64 -5.71 -3.60
CA SER A 127 -11.91 -5.81 -4.34
C SER A 127 -12.47 -4.48 -4.85
N ILE A 128 -11.94 -3.35 -4.36
CA ILE A 128 -12.30 -2.03 -4.88
C ILE A 128 -11.53 -1.75 -6.17
N LEU A 129 -10.29 -2.23 -6.27
CA LEU A 129 -9.36 -1.98 -7.37
C LEU A 129 -9.48 -2.99 -8.50
N THR A 130 -9.62 -4.28 -8.18
CA THR A 130 -9.74 -5.34 -9.18
C THR A 130 -10.77 -6.38 -8.77
N ASP A 131 -11.42 -6.96 -9.77
CA ASP A 131 -12.31 -8.12 -9.59
C ASP A 131 -11.52 -9.45 -9.59
N GLU A 132 -10.21 -9.41 -9.88
CA GLU A 132 -9.35 -10.58 -9.90
C GLU A 132 -8.96 -11.03 -8.49
N ALA A 133 -8.86 -12.35 -8.31
CA ALA A 133 -8.44 -12.93 -7.04
C ALA A 133 -6.92 -12.84 -6.92
N ILE A 134 -6.45 -12.01 -5.99
CA ILE A 134 -5.02 -11.89 -5.67
C ILE A 134 -4.65 -12.91 -4.61
N GLU A 135 -3.47 -13.50 -4.79
CA GLU A 135 -2.87 -14.40 -3.80
C GLU A 135 -2.40 -13.60 -2.58
N ILE A 136 -2.84 -14.03 -1.39
CA ILE A 136 -2.43 -13.46 -0.12
C ILE A 136 -1.66 -14.56 0.59
N ASP A 137 -0.35 -14.38 0.73
CA ASP A 137 0.52 -15.34 1.38
C ASP A 137 1.67 -14.64 2.12
N TYR A 138 2.49 -15.43 2.79
CA TYR A 138 3.72 -14.99 3.41
C TYR A 138 4.74 -14.60 2.35
N GLN A 139 5.17 -13.34 2.41
CA GLN A 139 6.17 -12.77 1.53
C GLN A 139 7.45 -12.51 2.30
N SER A 140 8.56 -12.77 1.61
CA SER A 140 9.93 -12.60 2.09
C SER A 140 10.64 -11.74 1.06
N VAL A 141 10.61 -10.42 1.25
CA VAL A 141 11.09 -9.44 0.27
C VAL A 141 12.47 -8.96 0.67
N GLU A 142 13.40 -8.95 -0.27
CA GLU A 142 14.76 -8.48 -0.08
C GLU A 142 15.26 -7.70 -1.30
N ASN A 143 16.22 -6.80 -1.04
CA ASN A 143 16.87 -5.98 -2.07
C ASN A 143 18.24 -6.56 -2.52
N GLY A 144 18.71 -7.63 -1.87
CA GLY A 144 19.94 -8.34 -2.26
C GLY A 144 19.61 -9.75 -2.70
N GLY A 145 20.00 -10.12 -3.93
CA GLY A 145 19.88 -11.49 -4.47
C GLY A 145 21.07 -12.39 -4.18
#